data_AF-A0A5C7LF84-F1
#
_entry.id   AF-A0A5C7LF84-F1
#
_cell.length_a   1.000
_cell.length_b   1.000
_cell.length_c   1.000
_cell.angle_alpha   90.00
_cell.angle_beta   90.00
_cell.angle_gamma   90.00
#
_symmetry.space_group_name_H-M   'P 1'
#
loop_
_entity.id
_entity.type
_entity.pdbx_description
1 polymer ?
#
loop_
_entity_poly.entity_id
_entity_poly.type
_entity_poly.pdbx_seq_one_letter_code
_entity_poly.pdbx_strand_id
1 'polypeptide(L)' 'MSHMGNPGAFAAPVTPSDATDFDQVVRSLYVGVSGNISAVVNGLNVLFENVPVGILPIQCTRVNNTGTTASSIVALW' A
#
# COMPACT_ATOMS: atom_id res chain seq x y z
N MET A 1 5.64 -19.92 -5.82
CA MET A 1 5.68 -19.95 -4.34
C MET A 1 5.87 -18.54 -3.83
N SER A 2 4.78 -17.89 -3.40
CA SER A 2 4.84 -16.52 -2.89
C SER A 2 5.66 -16.49 -1.61
N HIS A 3 6.74 -15.73 -1.62
CA HIS A 3 7.73 -15.58 -0.54
C HIS A 3 7.17 -14.78 0.65
N MET A 4 5.90 -14.98 1.04
CA MET A 4 5.11 -14.11 1.93
C MET A 4 5.70 -13.88 3.34
N GLY A 5 6.72 -14.65 3.74
CA GLY A 5 7.47 -14.45 4.99
C GLY A 5 8.82 -13.72 4.84
N ASN A 6 9.29 -13.43 3.63
CA ASN A 6 10.58 -12.76 3.43
C ASN A 6 10.41 -11.24 3.45
N PRO A 7 11.46 -10.49 3.80
CA PRO A 7 11.48 -9.03 3.65
C PRO A 7 11.18 -8.60 2.21
N GLY A 8 10.69 -7.36 2.04
CA GLY A 8 10.55 -6.75 0.72
C GLY A 8 11.93 -6.64 0.07
N ALA A 9 12.12 -7.31 -1.06
CA ALA A 9 13.36 -7.27 -1.82
C ALA A 9 13.32 -6.15 -2.87
N PHE A 10 12.12 -5.71 -3.23
CA PHE A 10 11.87 -4.68 -4.23
C PHE A 10 11.00 -3.56 -3.65
N ALA A 11 11.13 -2.37 -4.22
CA ALA A 11 10.31 -1.23 -3.87
C ALA A 11 10.04 -0.34 -5.09
N ALA A 12 8.85 0.27 -5.14
CA ALA A 12 8.52 1.28 -6.15
C ALA A 12 7.57 2.35 -5.59
N PRO A 13 7.63 3.57 -6.12
CA PRO A 13 6.66 4.60 -5.79
C PRO A 13 5.25 4.17 -6.18
N VAL A 14 4.28 4.46 -5.32
CA VAL A 14 2.87 4.18 -5.57
C VAL A 14 2.20 5.45 -6.09
N THR A 15 1.59 5.32 -7.27
CA THR A 15 0.59 6.28 -7.76
C THR A 15 -0.79 5.71 -7.45
N PRO A 16 -1.56 6.32 -6.53
CA PRO A 16 -2.89 5.84 -6.20
C PRO A 16 -3.82 5.79 -7.42
N SER A 17 -4.63 4.74 -7.52
CA SER A 17 -5.56 4.54 -8.64
C SER A 17 -6.75 3.72 -8.17
N ASP A 18 -7.95 4.09 -8.62
CA ASP A 18 -9.18 3.37 -8.28
C ASP A 18 -9.46 2.18 -9.23
N ALA A 19 -8.63 1.99 -10.27
CA ALA A 19 -8.89 1.03 -11.34
C ALA A 19 -7.73 0.07 -11.64
N THR A 20 -6.50 0.42 -11.29
CA THR A 20 -5.31 -0.37 -11.63
C THR A 20 -4.72 -1.01 -10.40
N ASP A 21 -4.64 -2.33 -10.40
CA ASP A 21 -3.96 -3.11 -9.36
C ASP A 21 -2.44 -3.15 -9.65
N PHE A 22 -1.65 -3.44 -8.62
CA PHE A 22 -0.23 -3.70 -8.76
C PHE A 22 0.01 -5.08 -9.41
N ASP A 23 1.09 -5.20 -10.20
CA ASP A 23 1.47 -6.46 -10.86
C ASP A 23 1.76 -7.60 -9.85
N GLN A 24 2.14 -7.24 -8.63
CA GLN A 24 2.46 -8.15 -7.54
C GLN A 24 1.78 -7.70 -6.26
N VAL A 25 1.43 -8.66 -5.39
CA VAL A 25 0.90 -8.36 -4.07
C VAL A 25 1.98 -7.65 -3.26
N VAL A 26 1.69 -6.40 -2.88
CA VAL A 26 2.57 -5.59 -2.04
C VAL A 26 2.53 -6.13 -0.62
N ARG A 27 3.68 -6.20 0.07
CA ARG A 27 3.77 -6.75 1.44
C ARG A 27 3.72 -5.68 2.52
N SER A 28 4.12 -4.47 2.19
CA SER A 28 4.02 -3.31 3.08
C SER A 28 4.06 -2.02 2.28
N LEU A 29 3.52 -0.95 2.86
CA LEU A 29 3.58 0.40 2.31
C LEU A 29 4.45 1.25 3.24
N TYR A 30 5.46 1.90 2.69
CA TYR A 30 6.11 3.01 3.35
C TYR A 30 5.31 4.29 3.09
N VAL A 31 5.08 5.05 4.16
CA VAL A 31 4.29 6.28 4.17
C VAL A 31 5.23 7.42 4.51
N GLY A 32 5.53 8.28 3.54
CA GLY A 32 6.40 9.44 3.75
C GLY A 32 5.69 10.65 4.36
N VAL A 33 4.38 10.78 4.12
CA VAL A 33 3.53 11.83 4.70
C VAL A 33 2.27 11.20 5.27
N SER A 34 1.98 11.50 6.54
CA SER A 34 0.83 10.95 7.25
C SER A 34 -0.49 11.35 6.60
N GLY A 35 -1.48 10.47 6.69
CA GLY A 35 -2.82 10.70 6.18
C GLY A 35 -3.62 9.40 6.11
N ASN A 36 -4.73 9.44 5.42
CA ASN A 36 -5.56 8.26 5.21
C ASN A 36 -5.01 7.45 4.03
N ILE A 37 -5.11 6.13 4.10
CA ILE A 37 -4.77 5.22 3.00
C ILE A 37 -5.96 4.32 2.76
N SER A 38 -6.56 4.42 1.58
CA SER A 38 -7.54 3.45 1.11
C SER A 38 -6.80 2.39 0.30
N ALA A 39 -6.82 1.14 0.76
CA ALA A 39 -6.12 0.05 0.10
C ALA A 39 -7.03 -1.17 -0.06
N VAL A 40 -6.83 -1.92 -1.15
CA VAL A 40 -7.48 -3.21 -1.36
C VAL A 40 -6.65 -4.29 -0.68
N VAL A 41 -7.15 -4.79 0.44
CA VAL A 41 -6.53 -5.84 1.25
C VAL A 41 -7.39 -7.09 1.13
N ASN A 42 -6.79 -8.18 0.63
CA ASN A 42 -7.50 -9.44 0.38
C ASN A 42 -8.80 -9.27 -0.44
N GLY A 43 -8.77 -8.40 -1.46
CA GLY A 43 -9.92 -8.12 -2.33
C GLY A 43 -10.97 -7.17 -1.76
N LEU A 44 -10.81 -6.69 -0.53
CA LEU A 44 -11.72 -5.74 0.11
C LEU A 44 -11.09 -4.36 0.21
N ASN A 45 -11.88 -3.32 -0.06
CA ASN A 45 -11.46 -1.95 0.20
C ASN A 45 -11.48 -1.65 1.69
N VAL A 46 -10.34 -1.26 2.26
CA VAL A 46 -10.18 -0.89 3.66
C VAL A 46 -9.60 0.52 3.74
N LEU A 47 -10.19 1.36 4.58
CA LEU A 47 -9.69 2.69 4.90
C LEU A 47 -8.87 2.62 6.20
N PHE A 48 -7.59 2.94 6.10
CA PHE A 48 -6.72 3.16 7.24
C PHE A 48 -6.68 4.66 7.52
N GLU A 49 -7.31 5.09 8.61
CA GLU A 49 -7.35 6.50 8.99
C GLU A 49 -6.10 6.92 9.74
N ASN A 50 -5.66 8.16 9.48
CA ASN A 50 -4.57 8.82 10.20
C ASN A 50 -3.29 7.96 10.33
N VAL A 51 -2.91 7.30 9.23
CA VAL A 51 -1.69 6.49 9.17
C VAL A 51 -0.48 7.39 9.39
N PRO A 52 0.38 7.10 10.38
CA PRO A 52 1.58 7.88 10.64
C PRO A 52 2.65 7.64 9.58
N VAL A 53 3.66 8.51 9.54
CA VAL A 53 4.86 8.30 8.74
C VAL A 53 5.57 7.03 9.23
N GLY A 54 5.93 6.14 8.31
CA GLY A 54 6.57 4.86 8.64
C GLY A 54 6.15 3.72 7.73
N ILE A 55 6.34 2.48 8.22
CA ILE A 55 5.96 1.28 7.48
C ILE A 55 4.60 0.81 7.98
N LEU A 56 3.64 0.70 7.07
CA LEU A 56 2.35 0.06 7.26
C LEU A 56 2.44 -1.40 6.74
N PRO A 57 2.54 -2.39 7.64
CA PRO A 57 2.72 -3.79 7.25
C PRO A 57 1.39 -4.43 6.85
N ILE A 58 0.88 -4.06 5.67
CA ILE A 58 -0.33 -4.62 5.08
C ILE A 58 -0.01 -5.28 3.74
N GLN A 59 -0.71 -6.37 3.46
CA GLN A 59 -0.67 -6.98 2.14
C GLN A 59 -1.81 -6.41 1.28
N CYS A 60 -1.45 -5.58 0.31
CA CYS A 60 -2.44 -4.94 -0.56
C CYS A 60 -2.14 -5.18 -2.04
N THR A 61 -3.20 -5.25 -2.84
CA THR A 61 -3.11 -5.34 -4.30
C THR A 61 -3.30 -4.00 -4.99
N ARG A 62 -3.83 -3.00 -4.28
CA ARG A 62 -4.03 -1.65 -4.79
C ARG A 62 -4.09 -0.62 -3.67
N VAL A 63 -3.62 0.59 -3.94
CA VAL A 63 -3.93 1.79 -3.16
C VAL A 63 -4.86 2.65 -4.00
N ASN A 64 -6.07 2.89 -3.50
CA ASN A 64 -7.09 3.68 -4.18
C ASN A 64 -6.73 5.16 -4.12
N ASN A 65 -7.10 5.92 -5.16
CA ASN A 65 -6.95 7.37 -5.17
C ASN A 65 -8.02 8.02 -4.29
N THR A 66 -9.25 7.49 -4.35
CA THR A 66 -10.33 7.94 -3.49
C THR A 66 -10.06 7.55 -2.04
N GLY A 67 -10.14 8.51 -1.13
CA GLY A 67 -9.96 8.28 0.30
C GLY A 67 -8.51 8.18 0.77
N THR A 68 -7.52 8.28 -0.14
CA THR A 68 -6.10 8.35 0.23
C THR A 68 -5.65 9.81 0.29
N THR A 69 -5.25 10.26 1.47
CA THR A 69 -4.69 11.61 1.70
C THR A 69 -3.21 11.56 2.11
N ALA A 70 -2.69 10.39 2.46
CA ALA A 70 -1.26 10.19 2.65
C ALA A 70 -0.52 10.34 1.30
N SER A 71 0.69 10.88 1.34
CA SER A 71 1.54 11.06 0.15
C SER A 71 2.93 10.46 0.35
N SER A 72 3.74 10.45 -0.70
CA SER A 72 5.07 9.82 -0.70
C SER A 72 5.00 8.34 -0.29
N ILE A 73 4.05 7.62 -0.89
CA ILE A 73 3.82 6.20 -0.63
C ILE A 73 4.76 5.37 -1.49
N VAL A 74 5.42 4.38 -0.90
CA VAL A 74 6.28 3.41 -1.59
C VAL A 74 5.79 2.01 -1.23
N ALA A 75 5.56 1.18 -2.25
CA ALA A 75 5.22 -0.22 -2.05
C ALA A 75 6.50 -1.04 -1.92
N LEU A 76 6.50 -2.03 -1.02
CA LEU A 76 7.61 -2.96 -0.78
C LEU A 76 7.13 -4.41 -0.91
N TRP A 77 7.82 -5.24 -1.69
CA TRP A 77 7.42 -6.63 -1.96
C TRP A 77 8.56 -7.60 -2.30
#